data_AF-A0A4Q0XZR8-F1
#
_entry.id   AF-A0A4Q0XZR8-F1
#
_cell.length_a   1.000
_cell.length_b   1.000
_cell.length_c   1.000
_cell.angle_alpha   90.00
_cell.angle_beta   90.00
_cell.angle_gamma   90.00
#
_symmetry.space_group_name_H-M   'P 1'
#
loop_
_entity.id
_entity.type
_entity.pdbx_description
1 polymer ?
#
loop_
_entity_poly.entity_id
_entity_poly.type
_entity_poly.pdbx_seq_one_letter_code
_entity_poly.pdbx_strand_id
1 'polypeptide(L)'
;MKNLFKIIFLICSPIFVYSHSLVLNIIDNEDETMTVIGGFNTGESAQGALLKLEALNSKKILFEKRLPDESELTIKIPNIPYQIILEGGPGHTVSKAGIEPPSGFIKEEVKTEQKKKEKPNRNAINISSSKAVTISIVLAFILLLATIIVSIINTNKLMQELKRN
;
A
#
# COMPACT_ATOMS: atom_id res chain seq x y z
N MET A 1 28.83 -18.45 -29.50
CA MET A 1 27.90 -17.40 -30.00
C MET A 1 26.42 -17.80 -29.89
N LYS A 2 25.99 -18.97 -30.38
CA LYS A 2 24.57 -19.41 -30.29
C LYS A 2 23.99 -19.42 -28.87
N ASN A 3 24.76 -19.81 -27.86
CA ASN A 3 24.28 -19.86 -26.47
C ASN A 3 24.20 -18.47 -25.83
N LEU A 4 25.08 -17.54 -26.23
CA LEU A 4 25.05 -16.15 -25.77
C LEU A 4 23.81 -15.43 -26.32
N PHE A 5 23.44 -15.70 -27.57
CA PHE A 5 22.25 -15.13 -28.19
C PHE A 5 20.94 -15.61 -27.51
N LYS A 6 20.89 -16.87 -27.07
CA LYS A 6 19.76 -17.42 -26.30
C LYS A 6 19.62 -16.76 -24.92
N ILE A 7 20.74 -16.48 -24.25
CA ILE A 7 20.73 -15.82 -22.93
C ILE A 7 20.28 -14.36 -23.08
N ILE A 8 20.76 -13.64 -24.09
CA ILE A 8 20.34 -12.26 -24.38
C ILE A 8 18.85 -12.18 -24.70
N PHE A 9 18.33 -13.13 -25.50
CA PHE A 9 16.90 -13.19 -25.83
C PHE A 9 16.02 -13.48 -24.61
N LEU A 10 16.49 -14.31 -23.66
CA LEU A 10 15.78 -14.60 -22.42
C LEU A 10 15.75 -13.40 -21.46
N ILE A 11 16.82 -12.60 -21.41
CA ILE A 11 16.93 -11.41 -20.54
C ILE A 11 16.15 -10.22 -21.12
N CYS A 12 16.05 -10.10 -22.45
CA CYS A 12 15.34 -9.01 -23.11
C CYS A 12 13.82 -9.23 -23.24
N SER A 13 13.27 -10.32 -22.70
CA SER A 13 11.82 -10.53 -22.66
C SER A 13 11.19 -9.62 -21.59
N PRO A 14 10.31 -8.67 -21.95
CA PRO A 14 9.61 -7.87 -20.96
C PRO A 14 8.62 -8.74 -20.20
N ILE A 15 8.84 -8.88 -18.89
CA ILE A 15 7.89 -9.52 -17.98
C ILE A 15 6.83 -8.46 -17.63
N PHE A 16 5.72 -8.43 -18.36
CA PHE A 16 4.58 -7.58 -18.01
C PHE A 16 3.84 -8.20 -16.81
N VAL A 17 4.22 -7.77 -15.61
CA VAL A 17 3.49 -8.13 -14.39
C VAL A 17 2.38 -7.10 -14.18
N TYR A 18 1.15 -7.45 -14.54
CA TYR A 18 -0.02 -6.63 -14.26
C TYR A 18 -0.45 -6.81 -12.79
N SER A 19 -0.11 -5.82 -11.95
CA SER A 19 -0.63 -5.75 -10.59
C SER A 19 -2.09 -5.34 -10.63
N HIS A 20 -2.97 -6.21 -10.14
CA HIS A 20 -4.38 -5.90 -9.96
C HIS A 20 -4.48 -4.98 -8.75
N SER A 21 -4.99 -3.76 -8.92
CA SER A 21 -5.16 -2.81 -7.83
C SER A 21 -6.63 -2.75 -7.46
N LEU A 22 -6.92 -2.84 -6.17
CA LEU A 22 -8.26 -2.55 -5.66
C LEU A 22 -8.61 -1.09 -5.97
N VAL A 23 -9.85 -0.85 -6.39
CA VAL A 23 -10.39 0.45 -6.78
C VAL A 23 -11.68 0.68 -5.99
N LEU A 24 -11.88 1.92 -5.59
CA LEU A 24 -13.05 2.39 -4.85
C LEU A 24 -13.69 3.56 -5.60
N ASN A 25 -14.89 3.33 -6.12
CA ASN A 25 -15.72 4.35 -6.76
C ASN A 25 -16.90 4.70 -5.85
N ILE A 26 -17.26 5.98 -5.87
CA ILE A 26 -18.35 6.52 -5.04
C ILE A 26 -19.20 7.37 -5.96
N ILE A 27 -20.51 7.12 -5.96
CA ILE A 27 -21.51 7.85 -6.71
C ILE A 27 -22.44 8.51 -5.70
N ASP A 28 -22.64 9.81 -5.83
CA ASP A 28 -23.70 10.53 -5.12
C ASP A 28 -25.01 10.28 -5.86
N ASN A 29 -26.04 9.79 -5.15
CA ASN A 29 -27.36 9.56 -5.74
C ASN A 29 -28.26 10.80 -5.63
N GLU A 30 -27.78 11.89 -5.04
CA GLU A 30 -28.51 13.15 -4.84
C GLU A 30 -29.77 13.03 -3.95
N ASP A 31 -29.92 11.93 -3.23
CA ASP A 31 -31.09 11.58 -2.40
C ASP A 31 -30.72 11.25 -0.93
N GLU A 32 -29.63 11.85 -0.44
CA GLU A 32 -29.00 11.56 0.86
C GLU A 32 -28.37 10.15 0.95
N THR A 33 -28.32 9.41 -0.15
CA THR A 33 -27.59 8.15 -0.26
C THR A 33 -26.41 8.26 -1.21
N MET A 34 -25.41 7.42 -0.99
CA MET A 34 -24.32 7.21 -1.93
C MET A 34 -24.25 5.73 -2.29
N THR A 35 -23.83 5.47 -3.52
CA THR A 35 -23.50 4.12 -3.97
C THR A 35 -21.98 3.95 -3.95
N VAL A 36 -21.52 2.97 -3.19
CA VAL A 36 -20.10 2.61 -3.11
C VAL A 36 -19.87 1.35 -3.94
N ILE A 37 -18.95 1.43 -4.89
CA ILE A 37 -18.61 0.33 -5.80
C ILE A 37 -17.15 -0.05 -5.58
N GLY A 38 -16.92 -1.31 -5.21
CA GLY A 38 -15.59 -1.89 -5.14
C GLY A 38 -15.29 -2.72 -6.38
N GLY A 39 -14.04 -2.71 -6.84
CA GLY A 39 -13.62 -3.57 -7.94
C GLY A 39 -12.12 -3.57 -8.09
N PHE A 40 -11.60 -4.36 -9.02
CA PHE A 40 -10.21 -4.28 -9.44
C PHE A 40 -10.09 -3.51 -10.74
N ASN A 41 -8.95 -2.85 -10.96
CA ASN A 41 -8.66 -2.14 -12.22
C ASN A 41 -8.68 -3.04 -13.47
N THR A 42 -8.68 -4.36 -13.29
CA THR A 42 -8.81 -5.37 -14.35
C THR A 42 -10.26 -5.77 -14.63
N GLY A 43 -11.23 -5.23 -13.89
CA GLY A 43 -12.65 -5.55 -14.04
C GLY A 43 -13.14 -6.71 -13.18
N GLU A 44 -12.28 -7.32 -12.35
CA GLU A 44 -12.70 -8.34 -11.40
C GLU A 44 -13.56 -7.76 -10.26
N SER A 45 -14.50 -8.56 -9.78
CA SER A 45 -15.40 -8.23 -8.68
C SER A 45 -14.63 -8.17 -7.34
N ALA A 46 -14.94 -7.19 -6.50
CA ALA A 46 -14.43 -7.09 -5.14
C ALA A 46 -15.38 -7.70 -4.11
N GLN A 47 -16.17 -8.71 -4.51
CA GLN A 47 -17.13 -9.41 -3.66
C GLN A 47 -16.48 -9.85 -2.34
N GLY A 48 -17.19 -9.62 -1.23
CA GLY A 48 -16.71 -9.99 0.10
C GLY A 48 -15.65 -9.06 0.69
N ALA A 49 -15.15 -8.07 -0.06
CA ALA A 49 -14.31 -7.01 0.49
C ALA A 49 -15.07 -6.24 1.58
N LEU A 50 -14.37 -5.85 2.63
CA LEU A 50 -14.95 -5.21 3.80
C LEU A 50 -14.98 -3.70 3.59
N LEU A 51 -16.20 -3.14 3.50
CA LEU A 51 -16.45 -1.71 3.42
C LEU A 51 -16.65 -1.14 4.83
N LYS A 52 -15.89 -0.10 5.17
CA LYS A 52 -16.00 0.63 6.44
C LYS A 52 -16.16 2.12 6.19
N LEU A 53 -17.05 2.75 6.95
CA LEU A 53 -17.09 4.21 7.10
C LEU A 53 -16.48 4.55 8.44
N GLU A 54 -15.43 5.38 8.44
CA GLU A 54 -14.74 5.81 9.66
C GLU A 54 -14.86 7.32 9.82
N ALA A 55 -15.30 7.80 10.99
CA ALA A 55 -15.35 9.22 11.30
C ALA A 55 -13.93 9.82 11.35
N LEU A 56 -13.71 10.93 10.64
CA LEU A 56 -12.39 11.58 10.56
C LEU A 56 -11.91 12.09 11.93
N ASN A 57 -12.84 12.59 12.75
CA ASN A 57 -12.53 13.21 14.04
C ASN A 57 -12.23 12.18 15.13
N SER A 58 -13.09 11.16 15.26
CA SER A 58 -13.05 10.20 16.38
C SER A 58 -12.41 8.86 16.01
N LYS A 59 -12.18 8.58 14.72
CA LYS A 59 -11.82 7.26 14.18
C LYS A 59 -12.79 6.15 14.59
N LYS A 60 -14.06 6.51 14.84
CA LYS A 60 -15.12 5.56 15.16
C LYS A 60 -15.65 4.97 13.86
N ILE A 61 -15.86 3.66 13.84
CA ILE A 61 -16.54 2.98 12.74
C ILE A 61 -18.03 3.34 12.81
N LEU A 62 -18.52 4.00 11.77
CA LEU A 62 -19.92 4.42 11.61
C LEU A 62 -20.75 3.34 10.92
N PHE A 63 -20.11 2.61 10.01
CA PHE A 63 -20.73 1.55 9.23
C PHE A 63 -19.66 0.52 8.85
N GLU A 64 -20.04 -0.76 8.85
CA GLU A 64 -19.18 -1.86 8.46
C GLU A 64 -20.02 -2.96 7.82
N LYS A 65 -19.71 -3.32 6.57
CA LYS A 65 -20.39 -4.41 5.85
C LYS A 65 -19.49 -4.97 4.75
N ARG A 66 -19.61 -6.26 4.45
CA ARG A 66 -18.97 -6.85 3.26
C ARG A 66 -19.76 -6.52 2.00
N LEU A 67 -19.05 -6.29 0.90
CA LEU A 67 -19.66 -6.10 -0.41
C LEU A 67 -20.42 -7.36 -0.84
N PRO A 68 -21.64 -7.21 -1.39
CA PRO A 68 -22.42 -8.31 -1.94
C PRO A 68 -21.82 -8.77 -3.29
N ASP A 69 -22.47 -9.74 -3.92
CA ASP A 69 -22.04 -10.37 -5.19
C ASP A 69 -21.86 -9.34 -6.32
N GLU A 70 -22.72 -8.32 -6.33
CA GLU A 70 -22.71 -7.20 -7.28
C GLU A 70 -21.56 -6.20 -7.03
N SER A 71 -20.81 -6.35 -5.92
CA SER A 71 -19.74 -5.45 -5.48
C SER A 71 -20.13 -3.98 -5.28
N GLU A 72 -21.42 -3.71 -5.19
CA GLU A 72 -21.96 -2.38 -4.91
C GLU A 72 -22.81 -2.38 -3.64
N LEU A 73 -22.84 -1.24 -2.98
CA LEU A 73 -23.70 -1.03 -1.83
C LEU A 73 -24.18 0.42 -1.76
N THR A 74 -25.49 0.58 -1.69
CA THR A 74 -26.11 1.87 -1.41
C THR A 74 -26.25 2.06 0.10
N ILE A 75 -25.72 3.17 0.61
CA ILE A 75 -25.69 3.52 2.03
C ILE A 75 -26.09 4.98 2.21
N LYS A 76 -26.72 5.31 3.34
CA LYS A 76 -27.03 6.69 3.69
C LYS A 76 -25.74 7.47 3.98
N ILE A 77 -25.67 8.71 3.50
CA ILE A 77 -24.54 9.61 3.74
C ILE A 77 -24.54 10.02 5.22
N PRO A 78 -23.48 9.75 6.00
CA PRO A 78 -23.38 10.22 7.37
C PRO A 78 -23.34 11.76 7.45
N ASN A 79 -24.01 12.32 8.46
CA ASN A 79 -24.02 13.77 8.72
C ASN A 79 -22.73 14.32 9.33
N ILE A 80 -21.68 13.52 9.41
CA ILE A 80 -20.43 13.85 10.09
C ILE A 80 -19.25 13.55 9.18
N PRO A 81 -18.12 14.29 9.24
CA PRO A 81 -17.00 14.04 8.35
C PRO A 81 -16.42 12.63 8.51
N TYR A 82 -16.28 11.90 7.41
CA TYR A 82 -15.87 10.49 7.40
C TYR A 82 -14.97 10.16 6.19
N GLN A 83 -14.28 9.03 6.29
CA GLN A 83 -13.57 8.39 5.20
C GLN A 83 -14.18 7.01 4.92
N ILE A 84 -14.13 6.61 3.66
CA ILE A 84 -14.59 5.31 3.17
C ILE A 84 -13.36 4.45 2.95
N ILE A 85 -13.30 3.30 3.63
CA ILE A 85 -12.20 2.36 3.58
C ILE A 85 -12.73 1.04 3.01
N LEU A 86 -12.07 0.55 1.96
CA LEU A 86 -12.35 -0.75 1.36
C LEU A 86 -11.16 -1.68 1.59
N GLU A 87 -11.39 -2.80 2.26
CA GLU A 87 -10.38 -3.82 2.56
C GLU A 87 -10.68 -5.11 1.78
N GLY A 88 -9.94 -5.33 0.69
CA GLY A 88 -10.03 -6.55 -0.13
C GLY A 88 -9.15 -7.71 0.36
N GLY A 89 -8.31 -7.49 1.37
CA GLY A 89 -7.39 -8.49 1.93
C GLY A 89 -6.00 -7.92 2.23
N PRO A 90 -5.04 -8.75 2.68
CA PRO A 90 -3.69 -8.30 3.00
C PRO A 90 -3.04 -7.54 1.84
N GLY A 91 -2.62 -6.30 2.08
CA GLY A 91 -2.00 -5.44 1.07
C GLY A 91 -2.97 -4.77 0.09
N HIS A 92 -4.29 -5.00 0.21
CA HIS A 92 -5.32 -4.47 -0.68
C HIS A 92 -6.31 -3.63 0.12
N THR A 93 -5.87 -2.44 0.54
CA THR A 93 -6.70 -1.46 1.26
C THR A 93 -6.68 -0.14 0.52
N VAL A 94 -7.86 0.42 0.27
CA VAL A 94 -8.04 1.73 -0.36
C VAL A 94 -8.87 2.62 0.56
N SER A 95 -8.46 3.86 0.75
CA SER A 95 -9.23 4.87 1.49
C SER A 95 -9.52 6.07 0.60
N LYS A 96 -10.74 6.61 0.69
CA LYS A 96 -11.17 7.82 -0.01
C LYS A 96 -12.00 8.69 0.93
N ALA A 97 -11.94 10.01 0.74
CA ALA A 97 -12.78 10.93 1.48
C ALA A 97 -14.27 10.66 1.18
N GLY A 98 -15.11 10.76 2.22
CA GLY A 98 -16.56 10.69 2.08
C GLY A 98 -17.13 11.92 1.37
N ILE A 99 -18.33 11.77 0.82
CA ILE A 99 -19.11 12.86 0.22
C ILE A 99 -19.85 13.61 1.33
N GLU A 100 -19.95 14.92 1.20
CA GLU A 100 -20.73 15.78 2.10
C GLU A 100 -22.22 15.62 1.81
N PRO A 101 -23.08 15.41 2.83
CA PRO A 101 -24.52 15.37 2.60
C PRO A 101 -25.04 16.73 2.11
N PRO A 102 -26.19 16.77 1.39
CA PRO A 102 -26.78 18.02 0.90
C PRO A 102 -27.05 19.06 2.00
N SER A 103 -27.30 18.60 3.22
CA SER A 103 -27.53 19.44 4.40
C SER A 103 -26.25 19.96 5.07
N GLY A 104 -25.08 19.60 4.55
CA GLY A 104 -23.77 19.91 5.12
C GLY A 104 -23.42 19.07 6.35
N PHE A 105 -22.13 19.02 6.70
CA PHE A 105 -21.71 18.31 7.90
C PHE A 105 -22.16 19.04 9.18
N ILE A 106 -22.81 18.30 10.09
CA ILE A 106 -23.10 18.80 11.43
C ILE A 106 -21.78 18.92 12.18
N LYS A 107 -21.50 20.11 12.71
CA LYS A 107 -20.37 20.32 13.63
C LYS A 107 -20.63 19.56 14.92
N GLU A 108 -20.14 18.33 15.00
CA GLU A 108 -20.14 17.60 16.27
C GLU A 108 -19.22 18.28 17.27
N GLU A 109 -19.79 18.71 18.40
CA GLU A 109 -19.03 19.01 19.61
C GLU A 109 -18.33 17.73 20.05
N VAL A 110 -16.99 17.77 20.03
CA VAL A 110 -16.12 16.66 20.41
C VAL A 110 -16.33 16.34 21.91
N LYS A 111 -17.27 15.46 22.23
CA LYS A 111 -17.26 14.74 23.49
C LYS A 111 -16.09 13.76 23.43
N THR A 112 -14.96 14.26 23.91
CA THR A 112 -13.70 13.53 23.95
C THR A 112 -13.82 12.43 24.99
N GLU A 113 -14.42 11.29 24.65
CA GLU A 113 -14.13 10.05 25.35
C GLU A 113 -12.69 9.66 24.97
N GLN A 114 -11.75 10.22 25.72
CA GLN A 114 -10.35 9.86 25.67
C GLN A 114 -10.19 8.39 26.09
N LYS A 115 -10.37 7.46 25.17
CA LYS A 115 -9.54 6.25 25.21
C LYS A 115 -8.13 6.71 24.94
N LYS A 116 -7.37 6.90 26.01
CA LYS A 116 -5.95 7.21 26.07
C LYS A 116 -5.19 6.32 25.08
N LYS A 117 -5.04 6.77 23.84
CA LYS A 117 -4.02 6.23 22.94
C LYS A 117 -2.70 6.71 23.52
N GLU A 118 -1.96 5.78 24.11
CA GLU A 118 -0.59 6.02 24.54
C GLU A 118 0.17 6.68 23.38
N LYS A 119 0.88 7.77 23.70
CA LYS A 119 1.82 8.39 22.75
C LYS A 119 2.73 7.28 22.23
N PRO A 120 2.96 7.16 20.90
CA PRO A 120 3.92 6.19 20.40
C PRO A 120 5.27 6.54 21.02
N ASN A 121 5.73 5.67 21.92
CA ASN A 121 7.07 5.75 22.47
C ASN A 121 8.02 5.64 21.28
N ARG A 122 8.89 6.64 21.07
CA ARG A 122 9.91 6.60 20.00
C ARG A 122 10.83 5.38 20.13
N ASN A 123 10.83 4.70 21.28
CA ASN A 123 11.56 3.48 21.55
C ASN A 123 10.83 2.19 21.12
N ALA A 124 9.60 2.29 20.59
CA ALA A 124 8.80 1.15 20.12
C ALA A 124 8.62 1.14 18.59
N ILE A 125 9.62 1.62 17.84
CA ILE A 125 9.67 1.41 16.39
C ILE A 125 10.01 -0.07 16.16
N ASN A 126 8.97 -0.89 16.10
CA ASN A 126 9.10 -2.22 15.51
C ASN A 126 9.25 -2.03 14.01
N ILE A 127 10.48 -2.08 13.51
CA ILE A 127 10.76 -2.11 12.07
C ILE A 127 10.11 -3.40 11.56
N SER A 128 8.93 -3.28 10.94
CA SER A 128 8.30 -4.36 10.20
C SER A 128 9.12 -4.60 8.94
N SER A 129 10.27 -5.25 9.09
CA SER A 129 11.08 -5.66 7.95
C SER A 129 10.40 -6.86 7.32
N SER A 130 9.78 -6.65 6.17
CA SER A 130 9.35 -7.77 5.34
C SER A 130 10.57 -8.63 5.00
N LYS A 131 10.36 -9.94 4.78
CA LYS A 131 11.46 -10.85 4.38
C LYS A 131 12.25 -10.31 3.19
N ALA A 132 11.58 -9.61 2.26
CA ALA A 132 12.21 -8.97 1.11
C ALA A 132 13.20 -7.86 1.51
N VAL A 133 12.85 -7.02 2.49
CA VAL A 133 13.73 -5.94 2.98
C VAL A 133 14.99 -6.53 3.62
N THR A 134 14.86 -7.55 4.47
CA THR A 134 16.01 -8.21 5.08
C THR A 134 16.94 -8.82 4.04
N ILE A 135 16.39 -9.50 3.03
CA ILE A 135 17.16 -10.10 1.94
C ILE A 135 17.90 -9.01 1.14
N SER A 136 17.26 -7.89 0.85
CA SER A 136 17.90 -6.78 0.12
C SER A 136 19.07 -6.15 0.90
N ILE A 137 18.93 -6.02 2.23
CA ILE A 137 20.00 -5.48 3.09
C ILE A 137 21.19 -6.43 3.10
N VAL A 138 20.97 -7.73 3.28
CA VAL A 138 22.04 -8.74 3.27
C VAL A 138 22.75 -8.76 1.92
N LEU A 139 22.01 -8.72 0.81
CA LEU A 139 22.60 -8.67 -0.52
C LEU A 139 23.45 -7.40 -0.74
N ALA A 140 22.98 -6.25 -0.26
CA ALA A 140 23.74 -4.99 -0.35
C ALA A 140 25.09 -5.07 0.37
N PHE A 141 25.14 -5.69 1.57
CA PHE A 141 26.39 -5.89 2.30
C PHE A 141 27.33 -6.87 1.60
N ILE A 142 26.81 -7.94 1.01
CA ILE A 142 27.62 -8.89 0.23
C ILE A 142 28.26 -8.19 -0.96
N LEU A 143 27.50 -7.39 -1.71
CA LEU A 143 28.01 -6.63 -2.84
C LEU A 143 29.05 -5.58 -2.42
N LEU A 144 28.81 -4.88 -1.31
CA LEU A 144 29.76 -3.92 -0.76
C LEU A 144 31.08 -4.58 -0.33
N LEU A 145 31.03 -5.77 0.28
CA LEU A 145 32.25 -6.50 0.61
C LEU A 145 32.99 -6.99 -0.64
N ALA A 146 32.25 -7.46 -1.65
CA ALA A 146 32.85 -7.89 -2.91
C ALA A 146 33.58 -6.74 -3.62
N THR A 147 33.01 -5.53 -3.66
CA THR A 147 33.66 -4.37 -4.26
C THR A 147 34.92 -3.96 -3.51
N ILE A 148 34.89 -4.00 -2.17
CA ILE A 148 36.07 -3.73 -1.34
C ILE A 148 37.17 -4.76 -1.62
N ILE A 149 36.85 -6.05 -1.68
CA ILE A 149 37.84 -7.11 -1.96
C ILE A 149 38.47 -6.93 -3.34
N VAL A 150 37.66 -6.70 -4.37
CA VAL A 150 38.16 -6.46 -5.74
C VAL A 150 39.02 -5.20 -5.78
N SER A 151 38.63 -4.14 -5.07
CA SER A 151 39.43 -2.92 -4.94
C SER A 151 40.79 -3.22 -4.33
N ILE A 152 40.86 -3.96 -3.22
CA ILE A 152 42.12 -4.31 -2.55
C ILE A 152 43.02 -5.14 -3.48
N ILE A 153 42.47 -6.13 -4.18
CA ILE A 153 43.23 -6.98 -5.10
C ILE A 153 43.84 -6.12 -6.22
N ASN A 154 43.05 -5.23 -6.83
CA ASN A 154 43.51 -4.37 -7.91
C ASN A 154 44.57 -3.36 -7.41
N THR A 155 44.36 -2.76 -6.25
CA THR A 155 45.34 -1.84 -5.64
C THR A 155 46.67 -2.54 -5.33
N ASN A 156 46.62 -3.76 -4.79
CA ASN A 156 47.82 -4.54 -4.49
C ASN A 156 48.58 -4.93 -5.78
N LYS A 157 47.86 -5.31 -6.84
CA LYS A 157 48.46 -5.60 -8.14
C LYS A 157 49.19 -4.38 -8.71
N LEU A 158 48.55 -3.21 -8.68
CA LEU A 158 49.15 -1.96 -9.16
C LEU A 158 50.41 -1.60 -8.37
N MET A 159 50.38 -1.77 -7.04
CA MET A 159 51.52 -1.52 -6.16
C MET A 159 52.71 -2.45 -6.45
N GLN A 160 52.46 -3.70 -6.83
CA GLN A 160 53.50 -4.64 -7.22
C GLN A 160 54.12 -4.27 -8.57
N GLU A 161 53.32 -3.82 -9.54
CA GLU A 161 53.81 -3.34 -10.83
C GLU A 161 54.67 -2.08 -10.67
N LEU A 162 54.27 -1.14 -9.80
CA LEU A 162 55.05 0.07 -9.50
C LEU A 162 56.38 -0.22 -8.77
N LYS A 163 56.47 -1.29 -7.97
CA LYS A 163 57.71 -1.69 -7.30
C LYS A 163 58.69 -2.42 -8.21
N ARG A 164 58.24 -2.86 -9.39
CA ARG A 164 59.00 -3.68 -10.33
C ARG A 164 59.58 -2.85 -11.49
N ASN A 165 59.12 -1.61 -11.66
CA ASN A 165 59.74 -0.57 -12.49
C ASN A 165 60.63 0.35 -11.63
#